data_AF-A0A821HBZ1-F1
#
_entry.id   AF-A0A821HBZ1-F1
#
_cell.length_a   1.000
_cell.length_b   1.000
_cell.length_c   1.000
_cell.angle_alpha   90.00
_cell.angle_beta   90.00
_cell.angle_gamma   90.00
#
_symmetry.space_group_name_H-M   'P 1'
#
loop_
_entity.id
_entity.type
_entity.pdbx_description
1 polymer ?
#
loop_
_entity_poly.entity_id
_entity_poly.type
_entity_poly.pdbx_seq_one_letter_code
_entity_poly.pdbx_strand_id
1 'polypeptide(L)' 'SLSALGNVISALADGTKSHVPYRDSKLTRILQESLGGNARTTIIICCSPASYNESETKS' A
#
# COMPACT_ATOMS: atom_id res chain seq x y z
N SER A 1 -9.54 1.73 5.04
CA SER A 1 -8.72 2.55 4.13
C SER A 1 -7.28 2.08 4.05
N LEU A 2 -6.57 1.91 5.18
CA LEU A 2 -5.17 1.42 5.18
C LEU A 2 -5.06 -0.06 4.80
N SER A 3 -5.95 -0.92 5.30
CA SER A 3 -5.99 -2.34 4.91
C SER A 3 -6.26 -2.53 3.41
N ALA A 4 -7.10 -1.67 2.81
CA ALA A 4 -7.33 -1.68 1.36
C ALA A 4 -6.06 -1.28 0.58
N LEU A 5 -5.29 -0.32 1.10
CA LEU A 5 -3.99 0.03 0.54
C LEU A 5 -3.01 -1.15 0.62
N GLY A 6 -2.96 -1.84 1.77
CA GLY A 6 -2.16 -3.06 1.95
C GLY A 6 -2.52 -4.13 0.91
N ASN A 7 -3.82 -4.42 0.74
CA ASN A 7 -4.29 -5.39 -0.27
C ASN A 7 -3.88 -5.01 -1.71
N VAL A 8 -3.95 -3.72 -2.06
CA VAL A 8 -3.51 -3.22 -3.37
C VAL A 8 -2.00 -3.39 -3.55
N ILE A 9 -1.19 -3.02 -2.55
CA ILE A 9 0.27 -3.17 -2.61
C ILE A 9 0.66 -4.64 -2.73
N SER A 10 0.06 -5.53 -1.93
CA SER A 10 0.33 -6.97 -2.00
C SER A 10 -0.03 -7.55 -3.37
N ALA A 11 -1.21 -7.23 -3.91
CA ALA A 11 -1.63 -7.70 -5.23
C ALA A 11 -0.70 -7.20 -6.35
N LEU A 12 -0.16 -5.99 -6.24
CA LEU A 12 0.82 -5.44 -7.18
C LEU A 12 2.19 -6.11 -7.03
N ALA A 13 2.63 -6.36 -5.80
CA ALA A 13 3.91 -6.99 -5.50
C ALA A 13 3.98 -8.46 -5.94
N ASP A 14 2.87 -9.19 -5.82
CA ASP A 14 2.76 -10.58 -6.29
C ASP A 14 2.92 -10.70 -7.81
N GLY A 15 2.77 -9.62 -8.57
CA GLY A 15 3.00 -9.55 -10.02
C GLY A 15 2.04 -10.39 -10.86
N THR A 16 1.13 -11.15 -10.23
CA THR A 16 0.06 -11.86 -10.94
C THR A 16 -0.96 -10.83 -11.38
N LYS A 17 -1.28 -10.77 -12.67
CA LYS A 17 -2.30 -9.87 -13.25
C LYS A 17 -3.73 -10.25 -12.83
N SER A 18 -3.90 -10.81 -11.63
CA SER A 18 -5.20 -10.93 -10.99
C SER A 18 -5.69 -9.53 -10.61
N HIS A 19 -7.00 -9.40 -10.45
CA HIS A 19 -7.67 -8.13 -10.19
C HIS A 19 -7.04 -7.38 -8.99
N VAL A 20 -6.55 -6.16 -9.21
CA VAL A 20 -6.05 -5.29 -8.12
C VAL A 20 -7.23 -4.48 -7.54
N PRO A 21 -7.52 -4.57 -6.23
CA PRO A 21 -8.76 -4.07 -5.64
C PRO A 21 -8.73 -2.57 -5.31
N TYR A 22 -8.37 -1.71 -6.27
CA TYR A 22 -8.35 -0.25 -6.07
C TYR A 22 -9.70 0.33 -5.63
N ARG A 23 -10.81 -0.36 -5.93
CA ARG A 23 -12.18 0.09 -5.67
C ARG A 23 -12.65 -0.13 -4.23
N ASP A 24 -11.91 -0.88 -3.43
CA ASP A 24 -12.27 -1.20 -2.03
C ASP A 24 -12.25 0.04 -1.12
N SER A 25 -11.58 1.11 -1.53
CA SER A 25 -11.65 2.39 -0.84
C SER A 25 -11.54 3.59 -1.79
N LYS A 26 -12.10 4.74 -1.36
CA LYS A 26 -11.93 6.00 -2.11
C LYS A 26 -10.45 6.41 -2.20
N LEU A 27 -9.66 6.16 -1.16
CA LEU A 27 -8.23 6.48 -1.11
C LEU A 27 -7.45 5.71 -2.18
N THR A 28 -7.59 4.38 -2.22
CA THR A 28 -6.91 3.52 -3.20
C THR A 28 -7.35 3.81 -4.62
N ARG A 29 -8.59 4.27 -4.82
CA ARG A 29 -9.09 4.68 -6.13
C ARG A 29 -8.47 5.99 -6.61
N ILE A 30 -8.25 6.94 -5.72
CA ILE A 30 -7.53 8.20 -6.04
C ILE A 30 -6.05 7.90 -6.32
N LEU A 31 -5.43 7.00 -5.54
CA LEU A 31 -4.01 6.64 -5.67
C LEU A 31 -3.72 5.61 -6.77
N GLN A 32 -4.72 5.16 -7.54
CA GLN A 32 -4.56 4.10 -8.52
C GLN A 32 -3.45 4.41 -9.54
N GLU A 33 -3.40 5.64 -10.06
CA GLU A 33 -2.38 6.06 -11.02
C GLU A 33 -0.98 6.11 -10.38
N SER A 34 -0.90 6.55 -9.13
CA SER A 34 0.35 6.57 -8.36
C SER A 34 0.90 5.17 -8.09
N LEU A 35 0.05 4.19 -7.79
CA LEU A 35 0.50 2.88 -7.29
C LEU A 35 0.79 1.86 -8.40
N GLY A 36 0.03 1.88 -9.50
CA GLY A 36 0.21 0.91 -10.60
C GLY A 36 0.00 1.48 -11.99
N GLY A 37 -0.09 2.81 -12.13
CA GLY A 37 -0.21 3.51 -13.40
C GLY A 37 1.11 4.14 -13.85
N ASN A 38 1.03 5.18 -14.67
CA ASN A 38 2.15 5.91 -15.23
C ASN A 38 2.57 7.07 -14.31
N ALA A 39 3.10 6.73 -13.13
CA ALA A 39 3.60 7.71 -12.18
C ALA A 39 4.94 7.26 -11.58
N ARG A 40 5.76 8.24 -11.21
CA ARG A 40 6.92 8.01 -10.34
C ARG A 40 6.47 8.29 -8.91
N THR A 41 6.41 7.25 -8.11
CA THR A 41 5.84 7.32 -6.76
C THR A 41 6.89 6.97 -5.73
N THR A 42 6.99 7.82 -4.70
CA THR A 42 7.83 7.60 -3.52
C THR A 42 6.93 7.49 -2.31
N ILE A 43 7.19 6.50 -1.46
CA ILE A 43 6.51 6.31 -0.18
C ILE A 43 7.51 6.58 0.93
N ILE A 44 7.12 7.41 1.89
CA ILE A 44 7.90 7.66 3.12
C ILE A 44 7.21 6.90 4.25
N ILE A 45 7.91 5.92 4.81
CA ILE A 45 7.42 5.13 5.94
C ILE A 45 7.98 5.74 7.23
N CYS A 46 7.10 6.04 8.18
CA CYS A 46 7.47 6.64 9.46
C CYS A 46 7.29 5.60 10.57
N CYS A 47 8.39 5.24 11.24
CA CYS A 47 8.39 4.23 12.31
C CYS A 47 9.00 4.79 13.60
N SER A 48 8.58 4.23 14.74
CA SER A 48 9.14 4.55 16.06
C SER A 48 10.35 3.66 16.36
N PRO A 49 11.45 4.19 16.93
CA PRO A 49 12.59 3.38 17.34
C PRO A 49 12.39 2.65 18.68
N ALA A 50 11.27 2.87 19.37
CA ALA A 50 11.03 2.30 20.68
C ALA A 50 10.72 0.80 20.60
N SER A 51 11.30 0.00 21.50
CA SER A 51 11.17 -1.47 21.50
C SER A 51 9.73 -1.96 21.62
N TYR A 52 8.87 -1.27 22.37
CA TYR A 52 7.46 -1.64 22.49
C TYR A 52 6.66 -1.40 21.20
N ASN A 53 7.22 -0.68 20.21
CA ASN A 53 6.64 -0.50 18.88
C ASN A 53 7.20 -1.47 17.84
N GLU A 54 7.96 -2.50 18.24
CA GLU A 54 8.57 -3.45 17.31
C GLU A 54 7.54 -4.10 16.38
N SER A 55 6.37 -4.51 16.90
CA SER A 55 5.33 -5.16 16.11
C SER A 55 4.82 -4.29 14.97
N GLU A 56 4.51 -3.03 15.25
CA GLU A 56 4.05 -2.05 14.26
C GLU A 56 5.18 -1.63 13.30
N THR A 57 6.42 -1.58 13.79
CA THR A 57 7.59 -1.21 12.96
C THR A 57 7.94 -2.30 11.94
N LYS A 58 7.67 -3.56 12.28
CA LYS A 58 7.92 -4.73 11.42
C LYS A 58 6.79 -5.02 10.43
N SER A 59 5.56 -4.63 10.77
CA SER A 59 4.34 -4.92 9.98
C SER A 59 4.42 -4.32 8.58
#